data_AF-A0A392P7S4-F1
#
_entry.id   AF-A0A392P7S4-F1
#
_cell.length_a   1.000
_cell.length_b   1.000
_cell.length_c   1.000
_cell.angle_alpha   90.00
_cell.angle_beta   90.00
_cell.angle_gamma   90.00
#
_symmetry.space_group_name_H-M   'P 1'
#
loop_
_entity.id
_entity.type
_entity.pdbx_description
1 polymer ?
#
loop_
_entity_poly.entity_id
_entity_poly.type
_entity_poly.pdbx_seq_one_letter_code
_entity_poly.pdbx_strand_id
1 'polypeptide(L)'
;MLTLIIGFDPKSSTALSKCMITGAAGSTVYYNLRLRHPTLDMPLIDYDLALLFQPMLMLGISIGVAFNVMFADWMVTILLIILFI
;
A
#
# COMPACT_ATOMS: atom_id res chain seq x y z
N MET A 1 8.64 -8.98 -7.44
CA MET A 1 9.35 -8.74 -8.71
C MET A 1 10.74 -8.14 -8.50
N LEU A 2 10.91 -7.09 -7.70
CA LEU A 2 12.25 -6.51 -7.43
C LEU A 2 13.26 -7.52 -6.84
N THR A 3 12.86 -8.31 -5.84
CA THR A 3 13.72 -9.35 -5.26
C THR A 3 13.94 -10.55 -6.20
N LEU A 4 12.89 -11.00 -6.89
CA LEU A 4 12.93 -12.22 -7.72
C LEU A 4 13.59 -12.03 -9.09
N ILE A 5 13.43 -10.86 -9.72
CA ILE A 5 13.91 -10.60 -11.09
C ILE A 5 15.19 -9.76 -11.07
N ILE A 6 15.26 -8.74 -10.20
CA ILE A 6 16.40 -7.80 -10.16
C ILE A 6 17.44 -8.22 -9.10
N GLY A 7 17.09 -9.12 -8.18
CA GLY A 7 18.01 -9.63 -7.16
C GLY A 7 18.29 -8.63 -6.03
N PHE A 8 17.45 -7.60 -5.85
CA PHE A 8 17.59 -6.69 -4.72
C PHE A 8 17.27 -7.38 -3.40
N ASP A 9 18.03 -7.02 -2.36
CA ASP A 9 17.74 -7.46 -1.00
C ASP A 9 16.27 -7.18 -0.60
N PRO A 10 15.63 -8.04 0.21
CA PRO A 10 14.23 -7.89 0.61
C PRO A 10 13.92 -6.55 1.28
N LYS A 11 14.85 -6.03 2.09
CA LYS A 11 14.68 -4.73 2.79
C LYS A 11 14.72 -3.54 1.84
N SER A 12 15.63 -3.55 0.86
CA SER A 12 15.71 -2.52 -0.17
C SER A 12 14.51 -2.60 -1.12
N SER A 13 14.09 -3.81 -1.47
CA SER A 13 12.93 -4.07 -2.33
C SER A 13 11.62 -3.58 -1.70
N THR A 14 11.44 -3.78 -0.39
CA THR A 14 10.26 -3.30 0.33
C THR A 14 10.25 -1.77 0.46
N ALA A 15 11.39 -1.13 0.69
CA ALA A 15 11.51 0.32 0.69
C ALA A 15 11.15 0.93 -0.68
N LEU A 16 11.72 0.39 -1.77
CA LEU A 16 11.41 0.83 -3.13
C LEU A 16 9.93 0.61 -3.49
N SER A 17 9.35 -0.53 -3.09
CA SER A 17 7.94 -0.82 -3.35
C SER A 17 7.02 0.19 -2.65
N LYS A 18 7.34 0.62 -1.43
CA LYS A 18 6.58 1.67 -0.73
C LYS A 18 6.61 2.99 -1.51
N CYS A 19 7.78 3.41 -1.98
CA CYS A 19 7.92 4.61 -2.81
C CYS A 19 7.11 4.54 -4.12
N MET A 20 7.12 3.39 -4.80
CA MET A 20 6.34 3.19 -6.03
C MET A 20 4.83 3.30 -5.79
N ILE A 21 4.33 2.66 -4.73
CA ILE A 21 2.90 2.71 -4.36
C ILE A 21 2.49 4.15 -4.04
N THR A 22 3.29 4.88 -3.24
CA THR A 22 3.03 6.29 -2.92
C THR A 22 3.02 7.16 -4.17
N GLY A 23 3.99 6.98 -5.08
CA GLY A 23 4.06 7.73 -6.32
C GLY A 23 2.84 7.49 -7.23
N ALA A 24 2.44 6.23 -7.41
CA ALA A 24 1.29 5.86 -8.22
C ALA A 24 -0.04 6.34 -7.61
N ALA A 25 -0.19 6.25 -6.28
CA ALA A 25 -1.36 6.78 -5.60
C ALA A 25 -1.44 8.31 -5.72
N GLY A 26 -0.33 9.02 -5.52
CA GLY A 26 -0.27 10.47 -5.66
C GLY A 26 -0.61 10.97 -7.07
N SER A 27 -0.09 10.31 -8.12
CA SER A 27 -0.41 10.68 -9.50
C SER A 27 -1.87 10.41 -9.86
N THR A 28 -2.42 9.30 -9.36
CA THR A 28 -3.83 8.95 -9.56
C THR A 28 -4.74 9.96 -8.88
N VAL A 29 -4.46 10.34 -7.63
CA VAL A 29 -5.24 11.37 -6.92
C VAL A 29 -5.12 12.72 -7.65
N TYR A 30 -3.92 13.11 -8.08
CA TYR A 30 -3.72 14.36 -8.80
C TYR A 30 -4.52 14.42 -10.12
N TYR A 31 -4.53 13.32 -10.88
CA TYR A 31 -5.32 13.23 -12.11
C TYR A 31 -6.83 13.25 -11.84
N ASN A 32 -7.29 12.46 -10.87
CA ASN A 32 -8.72 12.34 -10.54
C ASN A 32 -9.28 13.59 -9.83
N LEU A 33 -8.45 14.37 -9.13
CA LEU A 33 -8.84 15.66 -8.54
C LEU A 33 -9.32 16.68 -9.59
N ARG A 34 -8.78 16.60 -10.81
CA ARG A 34 -9.15 17.48 -11.92
C ARG A 34 -10.42 17.01 -12.66
N LEU A 35 -10.88 15.79 -12.40
CA LEU A 35 -12.07 15.23 -13.00
C LEU A 35 -13.27 15.39 -12.06
N ARG A 36 -14.36 15.94 -12.60
CA ARG A 36 -15.66 16.05 -11.91
C ARG A 36 -16.64 15.04 -12.47
N HIS A 37 -17.60 14.65 -11.65
CA HIS A 37 -18.65 13.75 -12.09
C HIS A 37 -19.49 14.43 -13.20
N PRO A 38 -19.78 13.75 -14.33
CA PRO A 38 -20.43 14.37 -15.50
C PRO A 38 -21.90 14.74 -15.27
N THR A 39 -22.55 14.18 -14.24
CA THR A 39 -23.98 14.40 -13.94
C THR A 39 -24.27 14.99 -12.55
N LEU A 40 -23.27 15.09 -11.67
CA LEU A 40 -23.41 15.60 -10.31
C LEU A 40 -22.25 16.57 -10.07
N ASP A 41 -22.47 17.74 -9.48
CA ASP A 41 -21.41 18.72 -9.14
C ASP A 41 -20.54 18.27 -7.95
N MET A 42 -20.17 16.99 -7.94
CA MET A 42 -19.35 16.34 -6.92
C MET A 42 -17.98 15.94 -7.49
N PRO A 43 -16.94 15.89 -6.64
CA PRO A 43 -15.65 15.30 -7.03
C PRO A 43 -15.84 13.82 -7.38
N LEU A 44 -15.03 13.32 -8.33
CA LEU A 44 -15.04 11.90 -8.72
C LEU A 44 -14.57 10.98 -7.57
N ILE A 45 -13.77 11.51 -6.65
CA ILE A 45 -13.26 10.80 -5.48
C ILE A 45 -14.30 10.88 -4.35
N ASP A 46 -14.72 9.73 -3.84
CA ASP A 46 -15.55 9.62 -2.64
C ASP A 46 -14.67 9.72 -1.38
N TYR A 47 -14.65 10.91 -0.78
CA TYR A 47 -13.84 11.20 0.40
C TYR A 47 -14.42 10.62 1.68
N ASP A 48 -15.75 10.44 1.78
CA ASP A 48 -16.38 9.90 2.98
C ASP A 48 -16.02 8.42 3.15
N LEU A 49 -16.07 7.68 2.04
CA LEU A 49 -15.65 6.29 2.01
C LEU A 49 -14.13 6.15 2.24
N ALA A 50 -13.33 7.04 1.66
CA ALA A 50 -11.89 7.06 1.89
C ALA A 50 -11.57 7.28 3.37
N LEU A 51 -12.26 8.20 4.04
CA LEU A 51 -12.04 8.52 5.45
C LEU A 51 -12.46 7.37 6.39
N LEU A 52 -13.43 6.56 5.97
CA LEU A 52 -13.84 5.34 6.69
C LEU A 52 -12.80 4.22 6.57
N PHE A 53 -12.23 3.98 5.38
CA PHE A 53 -11.29 2.89 5.14
C PHE A 53 -9.84 3.21 5.54
N GLN A 54 -9.43 4.48 5.42
CA GLN A 54 -8.05 4.90 5.68
C GLN A 54 -7.53 4.47 7.08
N PRO A 55 -8.28 4.62 8.19
CA PRO A 55 -7.82 4.23 9.52
C PRO A 55 -7.62 2.72 9.65
N MET A 56 -8.55 1.92 9.10
CA MET A 56 -8.44 0.46 9.13
C MET A 56 -7.21 -0.04 8.36
N LEU A 57 -6.96 0.55 7.18
CA LEU A 57 -5.77 0.25 6.37
C LEU A 57 -4.49 0.64 7.10
N MET A 58 -4.45 1.84 7.70
CA MET A 58 -3.29 2.31 8.46
C MET A 58 -2.99 1.43 9.67
N LEU A 59 -4.01 0.95 10.39
CA LEU A 59 -3.84 -0.01 11.48
C LEU A 59 -3.20 -1.31 10.99
N GLY A 60 -3.73 -1.93 9.94
CA GLY A 60 -3.16 -3.15 9.37
C GLY A 60 -1.70 -2.98 8.92
N ILE A 61 -1.39 -1.87 8.24
CA ILE A 61 -0.03 -1.56 7.79
C ILE A 61 0.91 -1.38 8.98
N SER A 62 0.49 -0.63 10.02
CA SER A 62 1.32 -0.37 11.20
C SER A 62 1.67 -1.65 11.96
N ILE A 63 0.70 -2.55 12.13
CA ILE A 63 0.88 -3.86 12.76
C ILE A 63 1.83 -4.72 11.91
N GLY A 64 1.62 -4.77 10.59
CA GLY A 64 2.48 -5.53 9.68
C GLY A 64 3.93 -5.03 9.67
N VAL A 65 4.15 -3.72 9.74
CA VAL A 65 5.49 -3.12 9.84
C VAL A 65 6.14 -3.44 11.18
N ALA A 66 5.39 -3.37 12.28
CA ALA A 66 5.91 -3.73 13.60
C ALA A 66 6.39 -5.20 13.63
N PHE A 67 5.61 -6.12 13.08
CA PHE A 67 6.00 -7.52 12.96
C PHE A 67 7.21 -7.74 12.04
N ASN A 68 7.32 -6.99 10.96
CA ASN A 68 8.48 -7.06 10.06
C ASN A 68 9.79 -6.64 10.73
N VAL A 69 9.74 -5.69 11.68
CA VAL A 69 10.92 -5.24 12.43
C VAL A 69 11.26 -6.18 13.59
N MET A 70 10.25 -6.73 14.26
CA MET A 70 10.45 -7.58 15.46
C MET A 70 10.90 -9.01 15.13
N PHE A 71 10.45 -9.57 14.01
CA PHE A 71 10.72 -10.96 13.66
C PHE A 71 11.80 -11.10 12.58
N ALA A 72 12.49 -12.25 12.59
CA ALA A 72 13.44 -12.59 11.54
C ALA A 72 12.71 -12.81 10.20
N ASP A 73 13.37 -12.48 9.09
CA ASP A 73 12.78 -12.51 7.74
C ASP A 73 12.13 -13.87 7.40
N TRP A 74 12.76 -14.99 7.81
CA TRP A 74 12.24 -16.34 7.59
C TRP A 74 10.90 -16.60 8.29
N MET A 75 10.70 -16.02 9.47
CA MET A 75 9.49 -16.21 10.27
C MET A 75 8.31 -15.40 9.68
N VAL A 76 8.61 -14.21 9.17
CA VAL A 76 7.64 -13.38 8.42
C VAL A 76 7.22 -14.10 7.13
N THR A 77 8.15 -14.73 6.41
CA THR A 77 7.79 -15.51 5.21
C THR A 77 6.90 -16.72 5.52
N ILE A 78 7.14 -17.43 6.63
CA ILE A 78 6.26 -18.54 7.05
C ILE A 78 4.87 -18.02 7.44
N LEU A 79 4.80 -16.92 8.19
CA LEU A 79 3.52 -16.27 8.54
C LEU A 79 2.72 -15.88 7.30
N LEU A 80 3.40 -15.31 6.29
CA LEU A 80 2.77 -14.97 5.01
C LEU A 80 2.26 -16.22 4.28
N ILE A 81 3.04 -17.32 4.25
CA ILE A 81 2.61 -18.57 3.62
C ILE A 81 1.34 -19.12 4.29
N ILE A 82 1.25 -19.09 5.63
CA ILE A 82 0.08 -19.55 6.37
C ILE A 82 -1.15 -18.66 6.13
N LEU A 83 -0.95 -17.34 5.99
CA LEU A 83 -2.05 -16.39 5.80
C LEU A 83 -2.59 -16.38 4.36
N PHE A 84 -1.75 -16.70 3.37
CA PHE A 84 -2.12 -16.69 1.95
C PHE A 84 -2.55 -18.06 1.40
N ILE A 85 -2.54 -19.12 2.23
CA ILE A 85 -3.13 -20.42 1.91
C ILE A 85 -4.59 -20.48 2.34
#